data_AF-A0A150G244-F1
#
_entry.id   AF-A0A150G244-F1
#
_cell.length_a   1.000
_cell.length_b   1.000
_cell.length_c   1.000
_cell.angle_alpha   90.00
_cell.angle_beta   90.00
_cell.angle_gamma   90.00
#
_symmetry.space_group_name_H-M   'P 1'
#
loop_
_entity.id
_entity.type
_entity.pdbx_description
1 polymer ?
#
loop_
_entity_poly.entity_id
_entity_poly.type
_entity_poly.pdbx_seq_one_letter_code
_entity_poly.pdbx_strand_id
1 'polypeptide(L)'
;MSPGGQGAGAPAIEKKGISLRGVPLYLDMQATTPMDPRVIDAMLPFMTEQFGNPHSRTHLYGWESEEAVEDARAKIARLIGADPKEIIFTSGATESNNTAIKGVASYLKDKKKHVITTQTEHKCVLDSCRWLQQRGWDVTYLPVRQAWCPDRRL
;
A
#
# COMPACT_ATOMS: atom_id res chain seq x y z
N MET A 1 22.14 -12.65 -49.26
CA MET A 1 23.33 -12.25 -48.49
C MET A 1 22.92 -11.15 -47.54
N SER A 2 22.59 -11.50 -46.30
CA SER A 2 22.15 -10.56 -45.27
C SER A 2 23.38 -9.94 -44.59
N PRO A 3 23.50 -8.61 -44.48
CA PRO A 3 24.49 -8.00 -43.60
C PRO A 3 24.02 -8.13 -42.16
N GLY A 4 24.88 -8.70 -41.31
CA GLY A 4 24.61 -8.88 -39.89
C GLY A 4 24.39 -7.54 -39.18
N GLY A 5 23.23 -7.39 -38.56
CA GLY A 5 22.95 -6.30 -37.63
C GLY A 5 23.75 -6.51 -36.35
N GLN A 6 24.78 -5.70 -36.17
CA GLN A 6 25.52 -5.57 -34.92
C GLN A 6 24.54 -5.15 -33.82
N GLY A 7 24.48 -5.94 -32.74
CA GLY A 7 23.69 -5.62 -31.56
C GLY A 7 24.14 -4.27 -31.00
N ALA A 8 23.26 -3.28 -31.07
CA ALA A 8 23.47 -1.99 -30.43
C ALA A 8 23.67 -2.22 -28.92
N GLY A 9 24.90 -2.01 -28.46
CA GLY A 9 25.21 -2.07 -27.03
C GLY A 9 24.33 -1.09 -26.28
N ALA A 10 23.61 -1.60 -25.26
CA ALA A 10 22.72 -0.78 -24.44
C ALA A 10 23.47 0.48 -23.94
N PRO A 11 22.85 1.67 -24.01
CA PRO A 11 23.50 2.92 -23.65
C PRO A 11 24.00 2.85 -22.20
N ALA A 12 25.24 3.26 -21.98
CA ALA A 12 25.80 3.33 -20.64
C ALA A 12 25.03 4.40 -19.84
N ILE A 13 24.40 4.00 -18.74
CA ILE A 13 23.72 4.94 -17.84
C ILE A 13 24.79 5.48 -16.89
N GLU A 14 25.14 6.75 -17.03
CA GLU A 14 26.04 7.45 -16.11
C GLU A 14 25.23 8.27 -15.10
N LYS A 15 25.26 7.85 -13.82
CA LYS A 15 24.67 8.59 -12.70
C LYS A 15 25.54 8.45 -11.46
N LYS A 16 25.79 9.56 -10.76
CA LYS A 16 26.55 9.62 -9.49
C LYS A 16 27.89 8.87 -9.51
N GLY A 17 28.66 9.00 -10.60
CA GLY A 17 29.99 8.38 -10.72
C GLY A 17 29.99 6.87 -10.98
N ILE A 18 28.82 6.28 -11.24
CA ILE A 18 28.68 4.86 -11.60
C ILE A 18 28.35 4.79 -13.10
N SER A 19 29.17 4.07 -13.87
CA SER A 19 28.92 3.74 -15.27
C SER A 19 28.39 2.31 -15.33
N LEU A 20 27.10 2.15 -15.62
CA LEU A 20 26.46 0.84 -15.78
C LEU A 20 26.23 0.56 -17.27
N ARG A 21 26.65 -0.62 -17.73
CA ARG A 21 26.27 -1.16 -19.04
C ARG A 21 25.07 -2.09 -18.86
N GLY A 22 23.95 -1.78 -19.51
CA GLY A 22 22.71 -2.56 -19.42
C GLY A 22 21.68 -1.98 -18.44
N VAL A 23 20.55 -2.67 -18.30
CA VAL A 23 19.44 -2.27 -17.41
C VAL A 23 19.72 -2.80 -16.00
N PRO A 24 19.64 -1.98 -14.94
CA PRO A 24 19.84 -2.44 -13.57
C PRO A 24 18.74 -3.43 -13.17
N LEU A 25 19.12 -4.50 -12.46
CA LEU A 25 18.17 -5.41 -11.83
C LEU A 25 17.48 -4.71 -10.66
N TYR A 26 16.15 -4.73 -10.65
CA TYR A 26 15.37 -4.17 -9.55
C TYR A 26 15.15 -5.23 -8.47
N LEU A 27 15.89 -5.12 -7.37
CA LEU A 27 15.81 -6.04 -6.22
C LEU A 27 15.18 -5.38 -4.98
N ASP A 28 14.41 -4.31 -5.17
CA ASP A 28 13.82 -3.50 -4.10
C ASP A 28 12.27 -3.55 -4.09
N MET A 29 11.72 -4.76 -4.27
CA MET A 29 10.27 -4.98 -4.37
C MET A 29 9.51 -4.68 -3.07
N GLN A 30 10.21 -4.52 -1.94
CA GLN A 30 9.61 -4.11 -0.67
C GLN A 30 9.35 -2.60 -0.59
N ALA A 31 10.09 -1.79 -1.34
CA ALA A 31 9.84 -0.35 -1.41
C ALA A 31 8.62 -0.05 -2.28
N THR A 32 8.54 -0.64 -3.47
CA THR A 32 7.37 -0.61 -4.35
C THR A 32 7.49 -1.71 -5.41
N THR A 33 6.38 -2.04 -6.08
CA THR A 33 6.33 -3.07 -7.10
C THR A 33 5.91 -2.49 -8.45
N PRO A 34 6.45 -2.98 -9.58
CA PRO A 34 5.92 -2.65 -10.90
C PRO A 34 4.45 -3.10 -10.99
N MET A 35 3.64 -2.31 -11.69
CA MET A 35 2.23 -2.64 -11.92
C MET A 35 2.12 -3.83 -12.89
N ASP A 36 1.28 -4.80 -12.57
CA ASP A 36 0.99 -5.93 -13.47
C ASP A 36 0.26 -5.40 -14.73
N PRO A 37 0.66 -5.81 -15.95
CA PRO A 37 0.00 -5.37 -17.18
C PRO A 37 -1.53 -5.55 -17.15
N ARG A 38 -2.03 -6.61 -16.52
CA ARG A 38 -3.48 -6.86 -16.40
C ARG A 38 -4.19 -5.82 -15.54
N VAL A 39 -3.47 -5.24 -14.57
CA VAL A 39 -4.00 -4.13 -13.75
C VAL A 39 -4.05 -2.85 -14.57
N ILE A 40 -3.02 -2.58 -15.38
CA ILE A 40 -3.03 -1.42 -16.29
C ILE A 40 -4.21 -1.53 -17.26
N ASP A 41 -4.38 -2.68 -17.91
CA ASP A 41 -5.45 -2.91 -18.88
C ASP A 41 -6.84 -2.73 -18.25
N ALA A 42 -7.02 -3.13 -16.99
CA ALA A 42 -8.27 -2.94 -16.25
C ALA A 42 -8.50 -1.48 -15.82
N MET A 43 -7.44 -0.69 -15.61
CA MET A 43 -7.54 0.71 -15.18
C MET A 43 -7.78 1.67 -16.35
N LEU A 44 -7.22 1.39 -17.53
CA LEU A 44 -7.29 2.28 -18.69
C LEU A 44 -8.72 2.74 -19.06
N PRO A 45 -9.75 1.88 -19.11
CA PRO A 45 -11.11 2.29 -19.46
C PRO A 45 -11.67 3.39 -18.55
N PHE A 46 -11.36 3.36 -17.25
CA PHE A 46 -11.82 4.36 -16.27
C PHE A 46 -11.08 5.70 -16.38
N MET A 47 -9.94 5.73 -17.09
CA MET A 47 -9.19 6.95 -17.35
C MET A 47 -9.59 7.63 -18.66
N THR A 48 -10.17 6.89 -19.62
CA THR A 48 -10.49 7.41 -20.96
C THR A 48 -11.99 7.51 -21.24
N GLU A 49 -12.74 6.44 -21.00
CA GLU A 49 -14.12 6.30 -21.46
C GLU A 49 -15.13 6.38 -20.30
N GLN A 50 -14.82 5.72 -19.17
CA GLN A 50 -15.67 5.61 -17.98
C GLN A 50 -15.13 6.48 -16.84
N PHE A 51 -14.96 7.78 -17.11
CA PHE A 51 -14.40 8.76 -16.18
C PHE A 51 -15.43 9.36 -15.19
N GLY A 52 -16.61 8.73 -15.07
CA GLY A 52 -17.71 9.22 -14.26
C GLY A 52 -17.38 9.24 -12.77
N ASN A 53 -17.96 10.18 -12.03
CA ASN A 53 -17.84 10.21 -10.58
C ASN A 53 -18.82 9.21 -9.96
N PRO A 54 -18.38 8.20 -9.18
CA PRO A 54 -19.25 7.19 -8.57
C PRO A 54 -20.28 7.77 -7.59
N HIS A 55 -20.11 9.00 -7.12
CA HIS A 55 -21.10 9.67 -6.28
C HIS A 55 -22.26 10.32 -7.06
N SER A 56 -22.17 10.32 -8.39
CA SER A 56 -23.21 10.90 -9.25
C SER A 56 -24.34 9.90 -9.48
N ARG A 57 -25.43 10.04 -8.73
CA ARG A 57 -26.56 9.09 -8.77
C ARG A 57 -27.57 9.33 -9.89
N THR A 58 -27.38 10.36 -10.73
CA THR A 58 -28.41 10.87 -11.65
C THR A 58 -28.21 10.46 -13.11
N HIS A 59 -27.08 9.89 -13.48
CA HIS A 59 -26.75 9.62 -14.88
C HIS A 59 -25.87 8.37 -15.03
N LEU A 60 -25.89 7.80 -16.24
CA LEU A 60 -25.27 6.50 -16.55
C LEU A 60 -23.79 6.43 -16.17
N TYR A 61 -22.99 7.47 -16.49
CA TYR A 61 -21.56 7.49 -16.15
C TYR A 61 -21.28 7.34 -14.66
N GLY A 62 -22.17 7.83 -13.79
CA GLY A 62 -22.00 7.67 -12.35
C GLY A 62 -22.36 6.27 -11.87
N TRP A 63 -23.39 5.65 -12.46
CA TRP A 63 -23.80 4.28 -12.15
C TRP A 63 -22.75 3.25 -12.59
N GLU A 64 -22.18 3.40 -13.79
CA GLU A 64 -21.11 2.52 -14.29
C GLU A 64 -19.87 2.59 -13.38
N SER A 65 -19.48 3.81 -12.97
CA SER A 65 -18.37 3.98 -12.02
C SER A 65 -18.68 3.45 -10.62
N GLU A 66 -19.92 3.58 -10.14
CA GLU A 66 -20.36 3.02 -8.85
C GLU A 66 -20.27 1.49 -8.86
N GLU A 67 -20.76 0.84 -9.93
CA GLU A 67 -20.69 -0.61 -10.12
C GLU A 67 -19.23 -1.10 -10.13
N ALA A 68 -18.34 -0.42 -10.86
CA ALA A 68 -16.93 -0.77 -10.91
C ALA A 68 -16.22 -0.68 -9.53
N VAL A 69 -16.57 0.32 -8.72
CA VAL A 69 -16.03 0.48 -7.36
C VAL A 69 -16.53 -0.63 -6.44
N GLU A 70 -17.82 -0.98 -6.51
CA GLU A 70 -18.38 -2.06 -5.69
C GLU A 70 -17.85 -3.45 -6.10
N ASP A 71 -17.62 -3.67 -7.40
CA ASP A 71 -16.94 -4.86 -7.91
C ASP A 71 -15.51 -4.98 -7.38
N ALA A 72 -14.75 -3.87 -7.38
CA ALA A 72 -13.42 -3.82 -6.81
C ALA A 72 -13.45 -4.11 -5.30
N ARG A 73 -14.42 -3.54 -4.58
CA ARG A 73 -14.63 -3.78 -3.15
C ARG A 73 -14.90 -5.26 -2.86
N ALA A 74 -15.77 -5.89 -3.64
CA ALA A 74 -16.09 -7.32 -3.50
C ALA A 74 -14.90 -8.23 -3.81
N LYS A 75 -14.03 -7.86 -4.78
CA LYS A 75 -12.79 -8.60 -5.06
C LYS A 75 -11.81 -8.54 -3.88
N ILE A 76 -11.62 -7.36 -3.28
CA ILE A 76 -10.76 -7.18 -2.10
C ILE A 76 -11.32 -7.95 -0.90
N ALA A 77 -12.62 -7.81 -0.63
CA ALA A 77 -13.29 -8.48 0.47
C ALA A 77 -13.13 -10.01 0.39
N ARG A 78 -13.33 -10.59 -0.81
CA ARG A 78 -13.10 -12.03 -1.04
C ARG A 78 -11.64 -12.46 -0.82
N LEU A 79 -10.67 -11.62 -1.16
CA LEU A 79 -9.25 -11.94 -0.98
C LEU A 79 -8.89 -12.09 0.51
N ILE A 80 -9.46 -11.25 1.38
CA ILE A 80 -9.16 -11.25 2.82
C ILE A 80 -10.21 -11.97 3.68
N GLY A 81 -11.30 -12.44 3.09
CA GLY A 81 -12.40 -13.12 3.78
C GLY A 81 -13.28 -12.19 4.63
N ALA A 82 -13.43 -10.92 4.23
CA ALA A 82 -14.24 -9.91 4.92
C ALA A 82 -15.59 -9.67 4.21
N ASP A 83 -16.51 -8.97 4.86
CA ASP A 83 -17.71 -8.44 4.19
C ASP A 83 -17.32 -7.20 3.37
N PRO A 84 -17.85 -7.02 2.13
CA PRO A 84 -17.59 -5.81 1.35
C PRO A 84 -17.82 -4.52 2.13
N LYS A 85 -18.82 -4.46 3.03
CA LYS A 85 -19.13 -3.28 3.84
C LYS A 85 -18.03 -2.90 4.84
N GLU A 86 -17.13 -3.81 5.15
CA GLU A 86 -15.98 -3.57 6.05
C GLU A 86 -14.79 -2.93 5.31
N ILE A 87 -14.80 -2.95 3.97
CA ILE A 87 -13.72 -2.40 3.15
C ILE A 87 -13.91 -0.89 2.98
N ILE A 88 -12.95 -0.11 3.48
CA ILE A 88 -12.89 1.34 3.30
C ILE A 88 -11.69 1.66 2.39
N PHE A 89 -11.94 2.30 1.25
CA PHE A 89 -10.88 2.77 0.37
C PHE A 89 -10.18 3.99 0.98
N THR A 90 -8.84 3.98 0.93
CA THR A 90 -7.98 5.08 1.38
C THR A 90 -6.87 5.29 0.34
N SER A 91 -6.12 6.38 0.44
CA SER A 91 -5.01 6.68 -0.48
C SER A 91 -3.81 5.71 -0.36
N GLY A 92 -3.76 4.91 0.71
CA GLY A 92 -2.74 3.88 0.89
C GLY A 92 -2.55 3.50 2.36
N ALA A 93 -1.67 2.53 2.60
CA ALA A 93 -1.46 1.94 3.93
C ALA A 93 -1.10 2.95 5.03
N THR A 94 -0.38 4.03 4.69
CA THR A 94 -0.07 5.11 5.63
C THR A 94 -1.34 5.80 6.12
N GLU A 95 -2.29 6.10 5.24
CA GLU A 95 -3.58 6.68 5.64
C GLU A 95 -4.41 5.66 6.40
N SER A 96 -4.49 4.41 5.93
CA SER A 96 -5.26 3.35 6.61
C SER A 96 -4.82 3.17 8.06
N ASN A 97 -3.50 3.09 8.30
CA ASN A 97 -2.94 2.96 9.66
C ASN A 97 -3.25 4.17 10.54
N ASN A 98 -3.15 5.38 9.98
CA ASN A 98 -3.50 6.60 10.70
C ASN A 98 -5.00 6.62 11.08
N THR A 99 -5.87 6.31 10.13
CA THR A 99 -7.32 6.30 10.31
C THR A 99 -7.74 5.27 11.35
N ALA A 100 -7.18 4.06 11.31
CA ALA A 100 -7.45 3.02 12.30
C ALA A 100 -7.03 3.46 13.71
N ILE A 101 -5.77 3.88 13.89
CA ILE A 101 -5.22 4.22 15.21
C ILE A 101 -5.90 5.47 15.78
N LYS A 102 -5.92 6.56 15.00
CA LYS A 102 -6.45 7.85 15.47
C LYS A 102 -7.98 7.83 15.55
N GLY A 103 -8.65 7.11 14.65
CA GLY A 103 -10.11 6.97 14.65
C GLY A 103 -10.60 6.24 15.89
N VAL A 104 -10.03 5.05 16.17
CA VAL A 104 -10.38 4.27 17.38
C VAL A 104 -10.02 5.04 18.65
N ALA A 105 -8.84 5.67 18.70
CA ALA A 105 -8.44 6.47 19.85
C ALA A 105 -9.43 7.62 20.09
N SER A 106 -9.80 8.37 19.04
CA SER A 106 -10.75 9.47 19.16
C SER A 106 -12.13 9.01 19.62
N TYR A 107 -12.60 7.85 19.14
CA TYR A 107 -13.87 7.25 19.54
C TYR A 107 -13.89 6.77 21.01
N LEU A 108 -12.77 6.27 21.52
CA LEU A 108 -12.65 5.72 22.87
C LEU A 108 -12.09 6.70 23.92
N LYS A 109 -11.92 7.98 23.56
CA LYS A 109 -11.21 9.00 24.36
C LYS A 109 -11.68 9.11 25.81
N ASP A 110 -12.97 8.87 26.06
CA ASP A 110 -13.59 8.99 27.38
C ASP A 110 -13.53 7.70 28.22
N LYS A 111 -13.18 6.56 27.61
CA LYS A 111 -13.23 5.24 28.28
C LYS A 111 -11.86 4.63 28.54
N LYS A 112 -10.95 4.68 27.56
CA LYS A 112 -9.64 4.01 27.64
C LYS A 112 -8.59 4.86 26.94
N LYS A 113 -7.46 5.12 27.61
CA LYS A 113 -6.35 5.95 27.09
C LYS A 113 -5.03 5.20 27.03
N HIS A 114 -5.07 3.88 26.81
CA HIS A 114 -3.87 3.04 26.72
C HIS A 114 -3.83 2.29 25.40
N VAL A 115 -2.70 2.40 24.68
CA VAL A 115 -2.44 1.72 23.41
C VAL A 115 -1.19 0.86 23.54
N ILE A 116 -1.22 -0.33 22.96
CA ILE A 116 -0.09 -1.25 22.92
C ILE A 116 0.32 -1.42 21.46
N THR A 117 1.61 -1.30 21.17
CA THR A 117 2.19 -1.50 19.84
C THR A 117 3.57 -2.15 19.97
N THR A 118 4.21 -2.55 18.85
CA THR A 118 5.56 -3.13 18.86
C THR A 118 6.63 -2.10 18.47
N GLN A 119 7.89 -2.33 18.86
CA GLN A 119 8.99 -1.43 18.49
C GLN A 119 9.38 -1.52 17.01
N THR A 120 8.96 -2.57 16.30
CA THR A 120 9.33 -2.87 14.91
C THR A 120 8.25 -2.49 13.90
N GLU A 121 7.18 -1.82 14.34
CA GLU A 121 6.13 -1.36 13.43
C GLU A 121 6.68 -0.38 12.37
N HIS A 122 5.95 -0.29 11.26
CA HIS A 122 6.25 0.72 10.25
C HIS A 122 6.13 2.14 10.84
N LYS A 123 6.93 3.07 10.30
CA LYS A 123 7.04 4.45 10.81
C LYS A 123 5.69 5.15 10.94
N CYS A 124 4.75 4.91 10.03
CA CYS A 124 3.41 5.52 10.10
C CYS A 124 2.61 5.14 11.36
N VAL A 125 2.82 3.93 11.89
CA VAL A 125 2.21 3.47 13.15
C VAL A 125 2.90 4.13 14.34
N LEU A 126 4.24 4.06 14.39
CA LEU A 126 5.03 4.66 15.47
C LEU A 126 4.79 6.17 15.61
N ASP A 127 4.73 6.89 14.48
CA ASP A 127 4.46 8.33 14.50
C ASP A 127 3.00 8.65 14.87
N SER A 128 2.04 7.79 14.50
CA SER A 128 0.65 7.90 14.97
C SER A 128 0.53 7.70 16.48
N CYS A 129 1.25 6.71 17.02
CA CYS A 129 1.32 6.44 18.45
C CYS A 129 1.98 7.60 19.22
N ARG A 130 3.10 8.16 18.73
CA ARG A 130 3.73 9.35 19.31
C ARG A 130 2.79 10.56 19.31
N TRP A 131 2.04 10.76 18.24
CA TRP A 131 1.04 11.82 18.16
C TRP A 131 -0.08 11.67 19.20
N LEU A 132 -0.46 10.43 19.53
CA LEU A 132 -1.38 10.13 20.63
C LEU A 132 -0.75 10.39 22.01
N GLN A 133 0.53 10.03 22.21
CA GLN A 133 1.24 10.32 23.46
C GLN A 133 1.26 11.82 23.77
N GLN A 134 1.50 12.66 22.77
CA GLN A 134 1.42 14.13 22.90
C GLN A 134 0.03 14.63 23.31
N ARG A 135 -1.02 13.81 23.16
CA ARG A 135 -2.41 14.11 23.52
C ARG A 135 -2.85 13.44 24.83
N GLY A 136 -1.89 12.95 25.63
CA GLY A 136 -2.14 12.37 26.94
C GLY A 136 -2.63 10.91 26.89
N TRP A 137 -2.30 10.19 25.82
CA TRP A 137 -2.46 8.73 25.78
C TRP A 137 -1.21 8.04 26.31
N ASP A 138 -1.41 6.97 27.07
CA ASP A 138 -0.34 6.06 27.43
C ASP A 138 -0.11 5.06 26.29
N VAL A 139 1.16 4.87 25.91
CA VAL A 139 1.53 3.97 24.82
C VAL A 139 2.68 3.08 25.25
N THR A 140 2.43 1.77 25.23
CA THR A 140 3.45 0.74 25.49
C THR A 140 4.02 0.21 24.18
N TYR A 141 5.34 0.29 24.03
CA TYR A 141 6.08 -0.27 22.90
C TYR A 141 6.74 -1.59 23.29
N LEU A 142 6.13 -2.71 22.91
CA LEU A 142 6.61 -4.05 23.23
C LEU A 142 7.96 -4.33 22.55
N PRO A 143 8.98 -4.78 23.31
CA PRO A 143 10.24 -5.19 22.73
C PRO A 143 10.05 -6.50 21.95
N VAL A 144 10.77 -6.63 20.83
CA VAL A 144 10.82 -7.87 20.07
C VAL A 144 11.93 -8.76 20.61
N ARG A 145 11.70 -10.08 20.61
CA ARG A 145 12.76 -11.05 20.88
C ARG A 145 13.78 -10.97 19.74
N GLN A 146 15.06 -11.05 20.08
CA GLN A 146 16.10 -11.28 19.09
C GLN A 146 15.85 -12.67 18.46
N ALA A 147 15.48 -12.70 17.17
CA ALA A 147 15.27 -13.96 16.46
C ALA A 147 16.59 -14.74 16.49
N TRP A 148 16.62 -15.86 17.20
CA TRP A 148 17.82 -16.68 17.33
C TRP A 148 17.73 -17.91 16.42
N CYS A 149 18.72 -17.97 15.53
CA CYS A 149 19.48 -19.10 14.98
C CYS A 149 18.93 -20.54 15.18
N PRO A 150 18.90 -21.38 14.14
CA PRO A 150 18.52 -22.79 14.26
C PRO A 150 19.67 -23.63 14.83
N ASP A 151 19.87 -23.65 16.15
CA ASP A 151 20.58 -24.78 16.81
C ASP A 151 20.22 -24.95 18.30
N ARG A 152 18.94 -25.13 18.63
CA ARG A 152 18.59 -25.77 19.92
C ARG A 152 18.07 -27.17 19.64
N ARG A 153 19.00 -28.13 19.62
CA ARG A 153 18.73 -29.50 20.05
C ARG A 153 18.22 -29.46 21.49
N LEU A 154 16.95 -29.77 21.68
CA LEU A 154 16.43 -30.51 22.81
C LEU A 154 15.54 -31.61 22.23
#